data_AF-A0A4Y3WQ55-F1
#
_entry.id   AF-A0A4Y3WQ55-F1
#
_cell.length_a   1.000
_cell.length_b   1.000
_cell.length_c   1.000
_cell.angle_alpha   90.00
_cell.angle_beta   90.00
_cell.angle_gamma   90.00
#
_symmetry.space_group_name_H-M   'P 1'
#
loop_
_entity.id
_entity.type
_entity.pdbx_description
1 polymer ?
#
loop_
_entity_poly.entity_id
_entity_poly.type
_entity_poly.pdbx_seq_one_letter_code
_entity_poly.pdbx_strand_id
1 'polypeptide(L)'
;MSRSWAKGSTPAWRRVRSQVLARDQYRCQLQLDCCTHVATQVHHTVAREVAGDDPAVLVAACQPCNGRVGDPRRFDPAPRRPGWL
;
A
#
# COMPACT_ATOMS: atom_id res chain seq x y z
N MET A 1 -15.66 -10.42 -14.82
CA MET A 1 -15.41 -9.31 -13.87
C MET A 1 -16.55 -9.27 -12.86
N SER A 2 -16.28 -9.39 -11.56
CA SER A 2 -17.34 -9.33 -10.54
C SER A 2 -17.99 -7.94 -10.52
N ARG A 3 -19.31 -7.88 -10.37
CA ARG A 3 -20.11 -6.63 -10.41
C ARG A 3 -19.67 -5.59 -9.37
N SER A 4 -18.97 -6.01 -8.31
CA SER A 4 -18.48 -5.16 -7.23
C SER A 4 -17.40 -4.15 -7.64
N TRP A 5 -16.75 -4.31 -8.80
CA TRP A 5 -15.74 -3.36 -9.31
C TRP A 5 -16.26 -2.40 -10.39
N ALA A 6 -17.54 -2.50 -10.78
CA ALA A 6 -18.09 -1.75 -11.91
C ALA A 6 -18.01 -0.21 -11.75
N LYS A 7 -17.97 0.29 -10.50
CA LYS A 7 -17.91 1.73 -10.19
C LYS A 7 -16.48 2.27 -10.00
N GLY A 8 -15.46 1.43 -10.14
CA GLY A 8 -14.06 1.82 -9.90
C GLY A 8 -13.81 2.28 -8.45
N SER A 9 -12.74 3.04 -8.25
CA SER A 9 -12.39 3.63 -6.94
C SER A 9 -13.28 4.81 -6.56
N THR A 10 -13.43 5.08 -5.26
CA THR A 10 -14.12 6.30 -4.79
C THR A 10 -13.21 7.54 -4.96
N PRO A 11 -13.77 8.75 -5.11
CA PRO A 11 -12.99 10.00 -5.12
C PRO A 11 -12.15 10.19 -3.84
N ALA A 12 -12.71 9.86 -2.67
CA ALA A 12 -12.01 9.90 -1.40
C ALA A 12 -10.76 9.01 -1.40
N TRP A 13 -10.90 7.76 -1.86
CA TRP A 13 -9.76 6.85 -1.98
C TRP A 13 -8.70 7.36 -2.96
N ARG A 14 -9.10 7.95 -4.09
CA ARG A 14 -8.13 8.52 -5.05
C ARG A 14 -7.27 9.62 -4.42
N ARG A 15 -7.86 10.48 -3.59
CA ARG A 15 -7.15 11.57 -2.88
C ARG A 15 -6.16 11.02 -1.86
N VAL A 16 -6.59 10.08 -1.02
CA VAL A 16 -5.72 9.40 -0.05
C VAL A 16 -4.57 8.68 -0.77
N ARG A 17 -4.89 7.94 -1.83
CA ARG A 17 -3.90 7.21 -2.62
C ARG A 17 -2.83 8.13 -3.21
N SER A 18 -3.22 9.26 -3.80
CA SER A 18 -2.25 10.20 -4.37
C SER A 18 -1.39 10.86 -3.29
N GLN A 19 -1.97 11.18 -2.13
CA GLN A 19 -1.25 11.73 -0.97
C GLN A 19 -0.16 10.76 -0.48
N VAL A 20 -0.49 9.48 -0.27
CA VAL A 20 0.47 8.48 0.22
C VAL A 20 1.60 8.24 -0.79
N LEU A 21 1.26 8.10 -2.08
CA LEU A 21 2.27 7.94 -3.13
C LEU A 21 3.23 9.14 -3.20
N ALA A 22 2.71 10.36 -3.10
CA ALA A 22 3.52 11.57 -3.11
C ALA A 22 4.42 11.69 -1.87
N ARG A 23 3.86 11.42 -0.67
CA ARG A 23 4.61 11.41 0.61
C ARG A 23 5.81 10.48 0.54
N ASP A 24 5.61 9.28 0.00
CA ASP A 24 6.63 8.25 -0.08
C ASP A 24 7.50 8.38 -1.35
N GLN A 25 7.36 9.49 -2.08
CA GLN A 25 8.11 9.81 -3.30
C GLN A 25 8.04 8.70 -4.35
N TYR A 26 6.89 8.03 -4.47
CA TYR A 26 6.68 6.89 -5.36
C TYR A 26 7.69 5.75 -5.15
N ARG A 27 8.28 5.62 -3.95
CA ARG A 27 9.17 4.52 -3.57
C ARG A 27 8.42 3.47 -2.77
N CYS A 28 8.62 2.20 -3.11
CA CYS A 28 8.04 1.08 -2.38
C CYS A 28 8.64 1.02 -0.97
N GLN A 29 7.77 1.08 0.04
CA GLN A 29 8.15 1.03 1.46
C GLN A 29 8.16 -0.41 2.01
N LEU A 30 7.51 -1.36 1.33
CA LEU A 30 7.46 -2.76 1.77
C LEU A 30 8.78 -3.50 1.56
N GLN A 31 9.53 -3.16 0.49
CA GLN A 31 10.89 -3.66 0.21
C GLN A 31 11.11 -5.17 0.45
N LEU A 32 10.15 -5.98 0.00
CA LEU A 32 10.26 -7.43 0.05
C LEU A 32 11.27 -7.94 -1.00
N ASP A 33 11.55 -9.23 -0.95
CA ASP A 33 12.37 -9.95 -1.94
C ASP A 33 11.91 -9.75 -3.40
N CYS A 34 10.61 -9.55 -3.62
CA CYS A 34 10.04 -9.29 -4.94
C CYS A 34 9.98 -7.81 -5.35
N CYS A 35 10.61 -6.89 -4.61
CA CYS A 35 10.45 -5.46 -4.80
C CYS A 35 11.03 -4.95 -6.13
N THR A 36 10.30 -4.03 -6.79
CA THR A 36 10.76 -3.31 -7.98
C THR A 36 11.15 -1.86 -7.70
N HIS A 37 11.19 -1.48 -6.41
CA HIS A 37 11.44 -0.14 -5.86
C HIS A 37 10.45 0.96 -6.26
N VAL A 38 9.78 0.87 -7.40
CA VAL A 38 8.80 1.86 -7.88
C VAL A 38 7.41 1.52 -7.37
N ALA A 39 6.84 2.41 -6.55
CA ALA A 39 5.49 2.26 -6.05
C ALA A 39 4.44 2.77 -7.04
N THR A 40 3.46 1.91 -7.30
CA THR A 40 2.30 2.21 -8.15
C THR A 40 0.98 2.00 -7.40
N GLN A 41 1.07 1.45 -6.18
CA GLN A 41 -0.05 1.08 -5.33
C GLN A 41 0.17 1.61 -3.91
N VAL A 42 -0.88 1.51 -3.10
CA VAL A 42 -0.85 1.83 -1.67
C VAL A 42 -1.31 0.59 -0.92
N HIS A 43 -0.60 0.26 0.15
CA HIS A 43 -0.83 -0.89 0.98
C HIS A 43 -1.28 -0.45 2.38
N HIS A 44 -2.33 -1.11 2.89
CA HIS A 44 -2.80 -0.96 4.27
C HIS A 44 -1.90 -1.78 5.20
N THR A 45 -1.13 -1.14 6.09
CA THR A 45 -0.29 -1.85 7.08
C THR A 45 -1.10 -2.34 8.29
N VAL A 46 -2.31 -1.82 8.46
CA VAL A 46 -3.31 -2.25 9.43
C VAL A 46 -4.57 -2.61 8.67
N ALA A 47 -5.30 -3.64 9.12
CA ALA A 47 -6.56 -4.04 8.50
C ALA A 47 -7.50 -2.83 8.32
N ARG A 48 -8.09 -2.71 7.13
CA ARG A 48 -8.95 -1.57 6.77
C ARG A 48 -10.16 -1.45 7.69
N GLU A 49 -10.65 -2.56 8.23
CA GLU A 49 -11.77 -2.59 9.17
C GLU A 49 -11.42 -1.94 10.52
N VAL A 50 -10.12 -1.87 10.86
CA VAL A 50 -9.64 -1.32 12.13
C VAL A 50 -9.32 0.17 12.00
N ALA A 51 -8.62 0.56 10.93
CA ALA A 51 -8.07 1.91 10.79
C ALA A 51 -8.62 2.69 9.57
N GLY A 52 -9.50 2.09 8.78
CA GLY A 52 -10.03 2.70 7.56
C GLY A 52 -8.94 2.98 6.53
N ASP A 53 -9.06 4.14 5.87
CA ASP A 53 -8.11 4.62 4.86
C ASP A 53 -7.25 5.77 5.41
N ASP A 54 -6.88 5.73 6.69
CA ASP A 54 -6.01 6.73 7.32
C ASP A 54 -4.60 6.71 6.71
N PRO A 55 -4.12 7.80 6.07
CA PRO A 55 -2.78 7.87 5.50
C PRO A 55 -1.64 7.47 6.47
N ALA A 56 -1.82 7.61 7.78
CA ALA A 56 -0.81 7.25 8.78
C ALA A 56 -0.51 5.74 8.84
N VAL A 57 -1.46 4.89 8.45
CA VAL A 57 -1.31 3.42 8.40
C VAL A 57 -1.31 2.87 6.96
N LEU A 58 -1.05 3.76 6.00
CA LEU A 58 -0.90 3.42 4.60
C LEU A 58 0.53 3.68 4.15
N VAL A 59 1.06 2.83 3.28
CA VAL A 59 2.38 3.00 2.67
C VAL A 59 2.33 2.78 1.17
N ALA A 60 3.20 3.47 0.43
CA ALA A 60 3.38 3.23 -0.99
C ALA A 60 4.04 1.86 -1.24
N ALA A 61 3.54 1.13 -2.22
CA ALA A 61 4.00 -0.21 -2.56
C ALA A 61 4.09 -0.41 -4.07
N CYS A 62 5.07 -1.19 -4.52
CA CYS A 62 5.03 -1.76 -5.86
C CYS A 62 3.98 -2.88 -5.91
N GLN A 63 3.47 -3.17 -7.11
CA GLN A 63 2.46 -4.21 -7.31
C GLN A 63 2.90 -5.60 -6.79
N PRO A 64 4.15 -6.06 -7.02
CA PRO A 64 4.60 -7.35 -6.50
C PRO A 64 4.59 -7.44 -4.97
N CYS A 65 5.09 -6.40 -4.28
CA CYS A 65 5.08 -6.39 -2.82
C CYS A 65 3.65 -6.33 -2.27
N ASN A 66 2.80 -5.47 -2.80
CA ASN A 66 1.41 -5.36 -2.33
C ASN A 66 0.66 -6.69 -2.50
N GLY A 67 0.86 -7.38 -3.63
CA GLY A 67 0.28 -8.69 -3.88
C GLY A 67 0.83 -9.80 -2.97
N ARG A 68 2.13 -9.77 -2.65
CA ARG A 68 2.79 -10.75 -1.76
C ARG A 68 2.36 -10.61 -0.30
N VAL A 69 2.14 -9.39 0.17
CA VAL A 69 1.60 -9.14 1.51
C VAL A 69 0.12 -9.50 1.57
N GLY A 70 -0.68 -8.98 0.64
CA GLY A 70 -2.11 -9.23 0.60
C GLY A 70 -2.83 -8.68 1.83
N ASP A 71 -3.33 -9.57 2.69
CA ASP A 71 -4.02 -9.22 3.93
C ASP A 71 -2.99 -8.90 5.03
N PRO A 72 -2.94 -7.66 5.56
CA PRO A 72 -1.96 -7.27 6.58
C PRO A 72 -2.08 -8.06 7.88
N ARG A 73 -3.19 -8.78 8.12
CA ARG A 73 -3.33 -9.68 9.28
C ARG A 73 -2.54 -10.97 9.15
N ARG A 74 -2.16 -11.33 7.92
CA ARG A 74 -1.50 -12.61 7.59
C ARG A 74 0.00 -12.45 7.36
N PHE A 75 0.49 -11.22 7.37
CA PHE A 75 1.88 -10.91 7.09
C PHE A 75 2.36 -9.95 8.17
N ASP A 76 3.39 -10.36 8.90
CA ASP A 76 4.14 -9.48 9.79
C ASP A 76 5.36 -8.97 9.01
N PRO A 77 5.29 -7.79 8.37
CA PRO A 77 6.48 -7.14 7.88
C PRO A 77 7.13 -6.51 9.09
N ALA A 78 7.89 -7.26 9.89
CA ALA A 78 8.89 -6.62 10.73
C ALA A 78 9.60 -5.59 9.83
N PRO A 79 9.56 -4.28 10.15
CA PRO A 79 9.90 -3.25 9.19
C PRO A 79 11.33 -3.48 8.75
N ARG A 80 11.51 -3.88 7.49
CA ARG A 80 12.80 -3.82 6.84
C ARG A 80 13.08 -2.34 6.68
N ARG A 81 13.69 -1.75 7.72
CA ARG A 81 14.10 -0.35 7.73
C ARG A 81 14.74 -0.06 6.37
N PRO A 82 14.35 1.01 5.66
CA PRO A 82 15.04 1.38 4.46
C PRO A 82 16.51 1.61 4.86
N GLY A 83 17.42 0.78 4.37
CA GLY A 83 18.87 0.96 4.51
C GLY A 83 19.38 2.13 3.67
N TRP A 84 18.60 3.21 3.61
CA TRP A 84 18.89 4.42 2.87
C TRP A 84 19.06 5.57 3.87
N LEU A 85 20.10 5.43 4.69
CA LEU A 85 20.87 6.49 5.34
C LEU A 85 22.35 6.15 5.14
#